data_AF-A0A7C4GJT0-F1
#
_entry.id   AF-A0A7C4GJT0-F1
#
_cell.length_a   1.000
_cell.length_b   1.000
_cell.length_c   1.000
_cell.angle_alpha   90.00
_cell.angle_beta   90.00
_cell.angle_gamma   90.00
#
_symmetry.space_group_name_H-M   'P 1'
#
loop_
_entity.id
_entity.type
_entity.pdbx_description
1 polymer ?
#
loop_
_entity_poly.entity_id
_entity_poly.type
_entity_poly.pdbx_seq_one_letter_code
_entity_poly.pdbx_strand_id
1 'polypeptide(L)'
;MGEEDLVRVHGWVSEVRNLGKVRFIVIRNWNEKIQITLKRGTVEDSLFDLTENLTQESVIEVLGREVKEKIAIRADREVLPERIIVHSLANPQLPLDPNWKVPAQVPTRFDNRPLDLRRP
;
A
#
# COMPACT_ATOMS: atom_id res chain seq x y z
N MET A 1 -18.90 -21.69 10.79
CA MET A 1 -17.97 -20.56 11.02
C MET A 1 -17.40 -20.25 9.65
N GLY A 2 -17.97 -19.27 8.96
CA GLY A 2 -17.93 -19.16 7.51
C GLY A 2 -16.53 -18.88 6.96
N GLU A 3 -16.24 -19.49 5.82
CA GLU A 3 -15.09 -19.33 4.94
C GLU A 3 -15.08 -17.93 4.26
N GLU A 4 -15.48 -16.88 5.00
CA GLU A 4 -15.82 -15.58 4.42
C GLU A 4 -14.58 -14.71 4.22
N ASP A 5 -14.11 -14.80 2.96
CA ASP A 5 -13.39 -13.84 2.14
C ASP A 5 -11.97 -13.46 2.56
N LEU A 6 -11.10 -14.47 2.55
CA LEU A 6 -9.67 -14.24 2.31
C LEU A 6 -9.48 -13.68 0.89
N VAL A 7 -8.99 -12.45 0.82
CA VAL A 7 -8.69 -11.77 -0.44
C VAL A 7 -7.19 -11.61 -0.61
N ARG A 8 -6.75 -11.75 -1.86
CA ARG A 8 -5.37 -11.48 -2.28
C ARG A 8 -5.36 -10.18 -3.06
N VAL A 9 -4.63 -9.21 -2.54
CA VAL A 9 -4.45 -7.90 -3.17
C VAL A 9 -2.98 -7.61 -3.38
N HIS A 10 -2.66 -6.85 -4.40
CA HIS A 10 -1.29 -6.50 -4.74
C HIS A 10 -1.24 -5.12 -5.39
N GLY A 11 -0.09 -4.48 -5.31
CA GLY A 11 0.12 -3.19 -5.94
C GLY A 11 1.34 -2.45 -5.40
N TRP A 12 1.36 -1.17 -5.70
CA TRP A 12 2.38 -0.24 -5.22
C TRP A 12 1.91 0.42 -3.93
N VAL A 13 2.81 0.51 -2.94
CA VAL A 13 2.57 1.28 -1.72
C VAL A 13 2.42 2.76 -2.10
N SER A 14 1.23 3.32 -1.90
CA SER A 14 0.93 4.72 -2.17
C SER A 14 1.19 5.62 -0.96
N GLU A 15 0.90 5.13 0.24
CA GLU A 15 1.06 5.87 1.49
C GLU A 15 1.31 4.89 2.65
N VAL A 16 2.18 5.28 3.59
CA VAL A 16 2.38 4.59 4.87
C VAL A 16 2.18 5.60 5.98
N ARG A 17 1.25 5.31 6.90
CA ARG A 17 0.97 6.16 8.07
C ARG A 17 1.12 5.33 9.33
N ASN A 18 2.10 5.69 10.16
CA ASN A 18 2.39 5.02 11.42
C ASN A 18 1.88 5.84 12.62
N LEU A 19 1.04 5.23 13.45
CA LEU A 19 0.46 5.80 14.68
C LEU A 19 0.83 4.92 15.89
N GLY A 20 2.11 4.61 16.05
CA GLY A 20 2.63 3.82 17.16
C GLY A 20 2.27 2.34 17.05
N LYS A 21 1.16 1.93 17.69
CA LYS A 21 0.69 0.53 17.71
C LYS A 21 -0.18 0.17 16.49
N VAL A 22 -0.51 1.15 15.66
CA VAL A 22 -1.33 0.97 14.45
C VAL A 22 -0.59 1.54 13.26
N ARG A 23 -0.55 0.80 12.16
CA ARG A 23 0.03 1.23 10.88
C ARG A 23 -1.00 1.03 9.78
N PHE A 24 -1.20 2.08 9.00
CA PHE A 24 -2.05 2.06 7.81
C PHE A 24 -1.15 2.12 6.59
N ILE A 25 -1.36 1.20 5.66
CA ILE A 25 -0.65 1.17 4.39
C ILE A 25 -1.70 1.22 3.30
N VAL A 26 -1.63 2.22 2.42
CA VAL A 26 -2.50 2.25 1.24
C VAL A 26 -1.71 1.66 0.09
N ILE A 27 -2.18 0.56 -0.48
CA ILE A 27 -1.71 0.07 -1.77
C ILE A 27 -2.61 0.57 -2.88
N ARG A 28 -2.02 0.81 -4.05
CA ARG A 28 -2.74 1.21 -5.25
C ARG A 28 -2.37 0.28 -6.37
N ASN A 29 -3.38 -0.16 -7.11
CA ASN A 29 -3.21 -0.81 -8.40
C ASN A 29 -3.88 0.04 -9.48
N TRP A 30 -4.11 -0.52 -10.67
CA TRP A 30 -4.72 0.20 -11.79
C TRP A 30 -6.20 0.54 -11.58
N ASN A 31 -6.90 -0.18 -10.70
CA ASN A 31 -8.35 -0.12 -10.59
C ASN A 31 -8.82 0.53 -9.28
N GLU A 32 -8.03 0.39 -8.20
CA GLU A 32 -8.48 0.68 -6.84
C GLU A 32 -7.34 1.06 -5.90
N LYS A 33 -7.72 1.68 -4.79
CA LYS A 33 -6.89 1.91 -3.61
C LYS A 33 -7.39 1.05 -2.46
N ILE A 34 -6.50 0.32 -1.82
CA ILE A 34 -6.85 -0.61 -0.75
C ILE A 34 -6.04 -0.22 0.49
N GLN A 35 -6.74 -0.03 1.61
CA GLN A 35 -6.11 0.20 2.90
C GLN A 35 -5.81 -1.14 3.58
N ILE A 36 -4.57 -1.34 3.98
CA ILE A 36 -4.10 -2.43 4.81
C ILE A 36 -3.92 -1.88 6.22
N THR A 37 -4.68 -2.40 7.17
CA THR A 37 -4.66 -1.94 8.57
C THR A 37 -3.95 -2.96 9.44
N LEU A 38 -2.79 -2.58 9.99
CA LEU A 38 -2.02 -3.39 10.94
C LEU A 38 -2.17 -2.81 12.34
N LYS A 39 -2.53 -3.65 13.31
CA LYS A 39 -2.62 -3.27 14.73
C LYS A 39 -1.90 -4.30 15.59
N ARG A 40 -0.92 -3.86 16.38
CA ARG A 40 -0.23 -4.74 17.35
C ARG A 40 -1.23 -5.35 18.33
N GLY A 41 -1.07 -6.65 18.59
CA GLY A 41 -2.02 -7.45 19.37
C GLY A 41 -3.20 -8.01 18.55
N THR A 42 -3.33 -7.62 17.28
CA THR A 42 -4.27 -8.24 16.32
C THR A 42 -3.53 -8.98 15.21
N VAL A 43 -2.48 -8.36 14.65
CA VAL A 43 -1.55 -9.01 13.73
C VAL A 43 -0.31 -9.50 14.49
N GLU A 44 0.38 -10.49 13.92
CA GLU A 44 1.67 -10.95 14.44
C GLU A 44 2.69 -9.80 14.45
N ASP A 45 3.49 -9.69 15.51
CA ASP A 45 4.49 -8.63 15.63
C ASP A 45 5.53 -8.68 14.50
N SER A 46 5.92 -9.88 14.04
CA SER A 46 6.83 -10.05 12.91
C SER A 46 6.27 -9.48 11.61
N LEU A 47 4.96 -9.63 11.37
CA LEU A 47 4.26 -9.07 10.21
C LEU A 47 4.17 -7.54 10.32
N PHE A 48 3.95 -7.02 11.53
CA PHE A 48 4.00 -5.59 11.77
C PHE A 48 5.40 -5.04 11.47
N ASP A 49 6.45 -5.67 12.00
CA ASP A 49 7.83 -5.22 11.85
C ASP A 49 8.34 -5.32 10.40
N LEU A 50 7.91 -6.35 9.64
CA LEU A 50 8.19 -6.48 8.20
C LEU A 50 7.79 -5.23 7.40
N THR A 51 6.73 -4.55 7.82
CA THR A 51 6.21 -3.37 7.11
C THR A 51 6.85 -2.04 7.55
N GLU A 52 7.80 -2.06 8.48
CA GLU A 52 8.42 -0.84 9.01
C GLU A 52 9.22 -0.08 7.96
N ASN A 53 9.90 -0.81 7.08
CA ASN A 53 10.76 -0.25 6.03
C ASN A 53 10.04 -0.05 4.69
N LEU A 54 8.71 -0.20 4.64
CA LEU A 54 7.98 0.01 3.39
C LEU A 54 7.98 1.49 3.02
N THR A 55 8.43 1.75 1.79
CA THR A 55 8.51 3.08 1.19
C THR A 55 7.49 3.21 0.07
N GLN A 56 7.17 4.45 -0.30
CA GLN A 56 6.30 4.73 -1.44
C GLN A 56 6.85 4.07 -2.72
N GLU A 57 5.95 3.49 -3.51
CA GLU A 57 6.20 2.68 -4.71
C GLU A 57 6.83 1.30 -4.47
N SER A 58 7.02 0.86 -3.21
CA SER A 58 7.34 -0.55 -2.92
C SER A 58 6.24 -1.47 -3.44
N VAL A 59 6.61 -2.63 -3.97
CA VAL A 59 5.67 -3.61 -4.54
C VAL A 59 5.40 -4.67 -3.49
N ILE A 60 4.14 -4.79 -3.09
CA ILE A 60 3.72 -5.78 -2.10
C ILE A 60 2.51 -6.58 -2.58
N GLU A 61 2.40 -7.78 -2.06
CA GLU A 61 1.20 -8.61 -2.09
C GLU A 61 0.73 -8.84 -0.65
N VAL A 62 -0.57 -8.78 -0.44
CA VAL A 62 -1.21 -9.00 0.85
C VAL A 62 -2.31 -10.05 0.70
N LEU A 63 -2.25 -11.06 1.55
CA LEU A 63 -3.35 -11.97 1.80
C LEU A 63 -3.96 -11.59 3.15
N GLY A 64 -5.27 -11.38 3.17
CA GLY A 64 -5.94 -10.96 4.40
C GLY A 64 -7.45 -11.02 4.28
N ARG A 65 -8.14 -10.61 5.35
CA ARG A 65 -9.60 -10.60 5.40
C ARG A 65 -10.12 -9.22 5.06
N GLU A 66 -11.10 -9.16 4.17
CA GLU A 66 -11.77 -7.92 3.83
C GLU A 66 -12.75 -7.48 4.92
N VAL A 67 -12.78 -6.18 5.20
CA VAL A 67 -13.71 -5.60 6.18
C VAL A 67 -14.98 -5.17 5.46
N LYS A 68 -16.14 -5.73 5.85
CA LYS A 68 -17.45 -5.43 5.23
C LYS A 68 -17.85 -3.95 5.34
N GLU A 69 -17.54 -3.31 6.47
CA GLU A 69 -17.77 -1.88 6.70
C GLU A 69 -16.42 -1.16 6.88
N LYS A 70 -15.88 -0.60 5.80
CA LYS A 70 -14.62 0.15 5.86
C LYS A 70 -14.83 1.47 6.60
N ILE A 71 -13.90 1.79 7.50
CA ILE A 71 -13.84 3.12 8.12
C ILE A 71 -13.01 4.07 7.24
N ALA A 72 -12.13 3.52 6.40
CA ALA A 72 -11.28 4.26 5.49
C ALA A 72 -12.11 5.09 4.48
N ILE A 73 -12.02 6.41 4.59
CA ILE A 73 -12.74 7.33 3.69
C ILE A 73 -12.06 7.42 2.32
N ARG A 74 -10.72 7.31 2.27
CA ARG A 74 -9.90 7.58 1.07
C ARG A 74 -9.48 6.35 0.26
N ALA A 75 -9.73 5.15 0.77
CA ALA A 75 -9.46 3.89 0.09
C ALA A 75 -10.80 3.23 -0.27
N ASP A 76 -10.84 2.49 -1.37
CA ASP A 76 -12.04 1.81 -1.85
C ASP A 76 -12.37 0.59 -1.00
N ARG A 77 -11.34 -0.09 -0.47
CA ARG A 77 -11.44 -1.30 0.34
C ARG A 77 -10.53 -1.25 1.55
N GLU A 78 -10.83 -2.07 2.55
CA GLU A 78 -10.01 -2.23 3.75
C GLU A 78 -9.77 -3.71 4.05
N VAL A 79 -8.50 -4.09 4.27
CA VAL A 79 -8.05 -5.46 4.49
C VAL A 79 -7.21 -5.55 5.76
N LEU A 80 -7.50 -6.54 6.58
CA LEU A 80 -6.68 -6.94 7.74
C LEU A 80 -5.71 -8.05 7.30
N PRO A 81 -4.40 -7.81 7.29
CA PRO A 81 -3.45 -8.73 6.69
C PRO A 81 -3.20 -9.95 7.58
N GLU A 82 -3.13 -11.12 6.97
CA GLU A 82 -2.62 -12.35 7.57
C GLU A 82 -1.21 -12.68 7.07
N ARG A 83 -0.90 -12.29 5.82
CA ARG A 83 0.43 -12.46 5.22
C ARG A 83 0.74 -11.32 4.28
N ILE A 84 1.98 -10.85 4.31
CA ILE A 84 2.50 -9.84 3.39
C ILE A 84 3.76 -10.40 2.73
N ILE A 85 3.85 -10.26 1.42
CA ILE A 85 5.06 -10.54 0.63
C ILE A 85 5.54 -9.22 0.05
N VAL A 86 6.78 -8.87 0.35
CA VAL A 86 7.44 -7.71 -0.25
C VAL A 86 8.21 -8.20 -1.47
N HIS A 87 7.71 -7.90 -2.66
CA HIS A 87 8.36 -8.30 -3.92
C HIS A 87 9.56 -7.40 -4.24
N SER A 88 9.42 -6.10 -3.97
CA SER A 88 10.48 -5.12 -4.19
C SER A 88 10.31 -3.93 -3.26
N LEU A 89 11.37 -3.55 -2.58
CA LEU A 89 11.45 -2.26 -1.91
C LEU A 89 11.80 -1.17 -2.92
N ALA A 90 11.19 0.01 -2.77
CA ALA A 90 11.51 1.17 -3.58
C ALA A 90 12.51 2.08 -2.86
N ASN A 91 13.32 2.81 -3.63
CA ASN A 91 14.17 3.85 -3.08
C ASN A 91 13.28 5.01 -2.57
N PRO A 92 13.45 5.49 -1.32
CA PRO A 92 12.73 6.65 -0.81
C PRO A 92 12.85 7.91 -1.68
N GLN A 93 13.97 8.08 -2.39
CA GLN A 93 14.23 9.20 -3.30
C GLN A 93 13.67 8.84 -4.68
N LEU A 94 12.38 9.07 -4.88
CA LEU A 94 11.71 8.82 -6.15
C LEU A 94 12.05 9.91 -7.19
N PRO A 95 12.21 9.55 -8.48
CA PRO A 95 12.54 10.50 -9.53
C PRO A 95 11.35 11.39 -9.96
N LEU A 96 10.12 10.98 -9.61
CA LEU A 96 8.90 11.76 -9.75
C LEU A 96 8.07 11.61 -8.47
N ASP A 97 7.30 12.62 -8.12
CA ASP A 97 6.29 12.50 -7.07
C ASP A 97 5.06 11.74 -7.59
N PRO A 98 4.78 10.51 -7.11
CA PRO A 98 3.63 9.74 -7.57
C PRO A 98 2.29 10.33 -7.13
N ASN A 99 2.29 11.19 -6.09
CA ASN A 99 1.09 11.90 -5.61
C ASN A 99 0.89 13.25 -6.30
N TRP A 100 1.84 13.65 -7.16
CA TRP A 100 1.77 14.89 -7.95
C TRP A 100 1.57 16.17 -7.14
N LYS A 101 2.07 16.21 -5.90
CA LYS A 101 2.15 17.46 -5.13
C LYS A 101 3.24 18.37 -5.70
N VAL A 102 4.30 17.76 -6.25
CA VAL A 102 5.37 18.46 -6.98
C VAL A 102 5.29 18.10 -8.47
N PRO A 103 4.91 19.05 -9.34
CA PRO A 103 4.83 18.79 -10.78
C PRO A 103 6.23 18.71 -11.40
N ALA A 104 6.38 17.83 -12.38
CA ALA A 104 7.60 17.66 -13.18
C ALA A 104 7.40 18.08 -14.65
N GLN A 105 8.48 18.51 -15.29
CA GLN A 105 8.47 18.88 -16.71
C GLN A 105 8.31 17.64 -17.61
N VAL A 106 7.82 17.85 -18.83
CA VAL A 106 7.58 16.77 -19.80
C VAL A 106 8.80 15.88 -20.07
N PRO A 107 10.03 16.42 -20.27
CA PRO A 107 11.21 15.58 -20.48
C PRO A 107 11.47 14.64 -19.29
N THR A 108 11.48 15.16 -18.06
CA THR A 108 11.68 14.35 -16.84
C THR A 108 10.62 13.26 -16.69
N ARG A 109 9.39 13.53 -17.10
CA ARG A 109 8.29 12.56 -17.10
C ARG A 109 8.49 11.45 -18.13
N PHE A 110 9.04 11.76 -19.29
CA PHE A 110 9.35 10.77 -20.31
C PHE A 110 10.55 9.91 -19.93
N ASP A 111 11.57 10.48 -19.30
CA ASP A 111 12.70 9.71 -18.77
C ASP A 111 12.25 8.73 -17.67
N ASN A 112 11.22 9.09 -16.92
CA ASN A 112 10.66 8.30 -15.82
C ASN A 112 9.26 7.75 -16.13
N ARG A 113 9.01 7.44 -17.41
CA ARG A 113 7.69 7.07 -17.92
C ARG A 113 7.01 5.91 -17.18
N PRO A 114 7.72 4.85 -16.72
CA PRO A 114 7.07 3.77 -15.96
C PRO A 114 6.40 4.25 -14.68
N LEU A 115 6.94 5.27 -14.02
CA LEU A 115 6.34 5.87 -12.83
C LEU A 115 5.27 6.91 -13.20
N ASP A 116 5.51 7.72 -14.24
CA ASP A 116 4.54 8.71 -14.75
C ASP A 116 3.23 8.05 -15.22
N LEU A 117 3.29 6.83 -15.75
CA LEU A 117 2.11 6.07 -16.18
C LEU A 117 1.27 5.56 -15.01
N ARG A 118 1.82 5.47 -13.80
CA ARG A 118 1.05 5.01 -12.63
C ARG A 118 0.16 6.09 -12.05
N ARG A 119 0.12 7.28 -12.63
CA ARG A 119 -0.84 8.30 -12.21
C ARG A 119 -2.26 7.84 -12.59
N PRO A 120 -3.27 8.11 -11.74
CA PRO A 120 -4.68 7.95 -12.12
C PRO A 120 -5.05 8.78 -13.36
#